data_AF-A0A955MR37-F1
#
_entry.id   AF-A0A955MR37-F1
#
_cell.length_a   1.000
_cell.length_b   1.000
_cell.length_c   1.000
_cell.angle_alpha   90.00
_cell.angle_beta   90.00
_cell.angle_gamma   90.00
#
_symmetry.space_group_name_H-M   'P 1'
#
loop_
_entity.id
_entity.type
_entity.pdbx_description
1 polymer ?
#
loop_
_entity_poly.entity_id
_entity_poly.type
_entity_poly.pdbx_seq_one_letter_code
_entity_poly.pdbx_strand_id
1 'polypeptide(L)'
;MPPAKNAAQKVLEEVGKFVTANKGEWDHSDWEGFLGQIEKIGFNLNDEVKRNVGNLLEDAKALYHKLPEPAAKKKTVKKAVKKTAKKAS
;
A
#
# COMPACT_ATOMS: atom_id res chain seq x y z
N MET A 1 -18.36 -5.14 14.33
CA MET A 1 -17.22 -4.37 13.79
C MET A 1 -16.01 -5.27 13.79
N PRO A 2 -15.16 -5.29 12.75
CA PRO A 2 -13.87 -5.96 12.85
C PRO A 2 -13.06 -5.34 14.00
N PRO A 3 -12.26 -6.13 14.73
CA PRO A 3 -11.42 -5.61 15.81
C PRO A 3 -10.47 -4.54 15.27
N ALA A 4 -10.17 -3.52 16.09
CA ALA A 4 -9.19 -2.51 15.74
C ALA A 4 -7.83 -3.18 15.44
N LYS A 5 -7.15 -2.71 14.38
CA LYS A 5 -5.85 -3.25 13.97
C LYS A 5 -4.83 -3.08 15.11
N ASN A 6 -4.17 -4.17 15.49
CA ASN A 6 -3.05 -4.10 16.42
C ASN A 6 -1.81 -3.48 15.76
N ALA A 7 -0.77 -3.19 16.55
CA ALA A 7 0.44 -2.52 16.05
C ALA A 7 1.14 -3.30 14.93
N ALA A 8 1.23 -4.63 15.05
CA ALA A 8 1.84 -5.48 14.02
C ALA A 8 1.07 -5.43 12.70
N GLN A 9 -0.27 -5.46 12.74
CA GLN A 9 -1.11 -5.32 11.55
C GLN A 9 -0.93 -3.96 10.87
N LYS A 10 -0.73 -2.89 11.64
CA LYS A 10 -0.45 -1.55 11.09
C LYS A 10 0.91 -1.50 10.40
N VAL A 11 1.95 -2.09 11.00
CA VAL A 11 3.29 -2.17 10.39
C VAL A 11 3.24 -2.93 9.06
N LEU A 12 2.60 -4.11 9.05
CA LEU A 12 2.46 -4.91 7.82
C LEU A 12 1.74 -4.16 6.70
N GLU A 13 0.72 -3.37 7.06
CA GLU A 13 0.01 -2.52 6.12
C GLU A 13 0.89 -1.40 5.56
N GLU A 14 1.65 -0.70 6.41
CA GLU A 14 2.56 0.36 5.97
C GLU A 14 3.70 -0.19 5.11
N VAL A 15 4.24 -1.38 5.42
CA VAL A 15 5.21 -2.08 4.55
C VAL A 15 4.62 -2.31 3.16
N GLY A 16 3.43 -2.89 3.08
CA GLY A 16 2.78 -3.14 1.79
C GLY A 16 2.55 -1.87 0.98
N LYS A 17 2.12 -0.78 1.64
CA LYS A 17 1.95 0.54 1.01
C LYS A 17 3.27 1.10 0.50
N PHE A 18 4.32 1.08 1.33
CA PHE A 18 5.63 1.60 1.00
C PHE A 18 6.23 0.90 -0.21
N VAL A 19 6.28 -0.45 -0.19
CA VAL A 19 6.81 -1.24 -1.31
C VAL A 19 6.03 -0.98 -2.59
N THR A 20 4.70 -0.90 -2.52
CA THR A 20 3.85 -0.64 -3.70
C THR A 20 4.06 0.77 -4.26
N ALA A 21 4.13 1.79 -3.39
CA ALA A 21 4.32 3.19 -3.78
C ALA A 21 5.68 3.41 -4.45
N ASN A 22 6.70 2.73 -3.94
CA ASN A 22 8.08 2.78 -4.42
C ASN A 22 8.40 1.71 -5.48
N LYS A 23 7.41 0.90 -5.89
CA LYS A 23 7.57 -0.18 -6.88
C LYS A 23 8.72 -1.17 -6.56
N GLY A 24 8.97 -1.39 -5.28
CA GLY A 24 10.06 -2.26 -4.80
C GLY A 24 11.45 -1.62 -4.85
N GLU A 25 11.58 -0.32 -5.12
CA GLU A 25 12.86 0.39 -5.22
C GLU A 25 12.86 1.60 -4.30
N TRP A 26 13.80 1.69 -3.36
CA TRP A 26 13.91 2.81 -2.44
C TRP A 26 15.37 3.09 -2.11
N ASP A 27 15.67 4.33 -1.75
CA ASP A 27 17.00 4.74 -1.30
C ASP A 27 17.08 4.86 0.24
N HIS A 28 18.20 5.41 0.72
CA HIS A 28 18.40 5.62 2.15
C HIS A 28 17.45 6.65 2.75
N SER A 29 17.10 7.71 2.01
CA SER A 29 16.18 8.76 2.48
C SER A 29 14.75 8.23 2.57
N ASP A 30 14.32 7.43 1.59
CA ASP A 30 13.03 6.74 1.63
C ASP A 30 12.94 5.79 2.83
N TRP A 31 14.03 5.06 3.10
CA TRP A 31 14.15 4.17 4.26
C TRP A 31 14.03 4.92 5.59
N GLU A 32 14.78 6.01 5.78
CA GLU A 32 14.71 6.82 7.00
C GLU A 32 13.31 7.44 7.18
N GLY A 33 12.71 7.93 6.09
CA GLY A 33 11.35 8.44 6.09
C GLY A 33 10.33 7.39 6.50
N PHE A 34 10.48 6.15 6.02
CA PHE A 34 9.63 5.03 6.39
C PHE A 34 9.79 4.64 7.86
N LEU A 35 11.02 4.58 8.39
CA LEU A 35 11.26 4.35 9.81
C LEU A 35 10.52 5.38 10.67
N GLY A 36 10.57 6.66 10.32
CA GLY A 36 9.81 7.71 11.01
C GLY A 36 8.29 7.50 10.99
N GLN A 37 7.74 6.76 10.01
CA GLN A 37 6.32 6.35 10.03
C GLN A 37 6.07 5.19 10.99
N ILE A 38 6.98 4.21 11.04
CA ILE A 38 6.90 3.08 11.97
C ILE A 38 7.00 3.54 13.43
N GLU A 39 7.86 4.52 13.72
CA GLU A 39 7.97 5.10 15.06
C GLU A 39 6.65 5.72 15.53
N LYS A 40 5.93 6.41 14.63
CA LYS A 40 4.59 6.99 14.93
C LYS A 40 3.53 5.93 15.26
N ILE A 41 3.74 4.66 14.90
CA ILE A 41 2.85 3.55 15.27
C ILE A 41 3.08 3.13 16.73
N GLY A 42 4.14 3.62 17.38
CA GLY A 42 4.48 3.36 18.78
C GLY A 42 5.62 2.35 18.96
N PHE A 43 6.38 2.06 17.89
CA PHE A 43 7.55 1.20 17.98
C PHE A 43 8.79 2.00 18.39
N ASN A 44 9.55 1.49 19.36
CA ASN A 44 10.87 2.02 19.68
C ASN A 44 11.88 1.54 18.64
N LEU A 45 12.40 2.45 17.82
CA LEU A 45 13.35 2.14 16.75
C LEU A 45 14.77 1.92 17.27
N ASN A 46 14.98 0.76 17.91
CA ASN A 46 16.33 0.25 18.14
C ASN A 46 16.88 -0.47 16.90
N ASP A 47 18.16 -0.83 16.93
CA ASP A 47 18.83 -1.44 15.77
C ASP A 47 18.24 -2.81 15.39
N GLU A 48 17.73 -3.57 16.37
CA GLU A 48 17.06 -4.84 16.13
C GLU A 48 15.73 -4.64 15.37
N VAL A 49 14.90 -3.69 15.82
CA VAL A 49 13.63 -3.35 15.17
C VAL A 49 13.87 -2.82 13.76
N LYS A 50 14.85 -1.92 13.57
CA LYS A 50 15.23 -1.43 12.24
C LYS A 50 15.64 -2.59 11.32
N ARG A 51 16.46 -3.52 11.80
CA ARG A 51 16.86 -4.70 11.05
C ARG A 51 15.66 -5.58 10.66
N ASN A 52 14.75 -5.83 11.60
CA ASN A 52 13.56 -6.65 11.35
C ASN A 52 12.61 -6.00 10.33
N VAL A 53 12.42 -4.68 10.42
CA VAL A 53 11.62 -3.92 9.44
C VAL A 53 12.28 -3.95 8.07
N GLY A 54 13.61 -3.82 8.00
CA GLY A 54 14.36 -3.94 6.75
C GLY A 54 14.17 -5.30 6.08
N ASN A 55 14.30 -6.40 6.84
CA ASN A 55 14.04 -7.75 6.33
C ASN A 55 12.61 -7.90 5.78
N LEU A 56 11.62 -7.33 6.49
CA LEU A 56 10.22 -7.37 6.08
C LEU A 56 9.97 -6.60 4.77
N LEU A 57 10.66 -5.48 4.55
CA LEU A 57 10.61 -4.75 3.27
C LEU A 57 11.20 -5.56 2.13
N GLU A 58 12.33 -6.24 2.33
CA GLU A 58 12.94 -7.09 1.32
C GLU A 58 12.07 -8.29 0.95
N ASP A 59 11.47 -8.95 1.93
CA ASP A 59 10.51 -10.04 1.70
C ASP A 59 9.28 -9.54 0.93
N ALA A 60 8.75 -8.37 1.32
CA ALA A 60 7.61 -7.75 0.64
C ALA A 60 7.96 -7.31 -0.79
N LYS A 61 9.18 -6.80 -1.04
CA LYS A 61 9.71 -6.51 -2.38
C LYS A 61 9.77 -7.76 -3.24
N ALA A 62 10.28 -8.87 -2.69
CA ALA A 62 10.32 -10.14 -3.40
C ALA A 62 8.91 -10.60 -3.79
N LEU A 63 7.91 -10.43 -2.92
CA LEU A 63 6.52 -10.73 -3.23
C LEU A 63 5.95 -9.80 -4.31
N TYR A 64 6.24 -8.49 -4.23
CA TYR A 64 5.79 -7.50 -5.20
C TYR A 64 6.22 -7.85 -6.64
N HIS A 65 7.46 -8.29 -6.82
CA HIS A 65 7.97 -8.64 -8.16
C HIS A 65 7.58 -10.06 -8.64
N LYS A 66 7.33 -11.00 -7.72
CA LYS A 66 7.04 -12.41 -8.09
C LYS A 66 5.55 -12.70 -8.25
N LEU A 67 4.69 -11.91 -7.62
CA LEU A 67 3.25 -12.11 -7.70
C LEU A 67 2.69 -11.37 -8.93
N PRO A 68 1.73 -11.98 -9.65
CA PRO A 68 1.08 -11.31 -10.76
C PRO A 68 0.35 -10.06 -10.27
N GLU A 69 0.42 -8.97 -11.04
CA GLU A 69 -0.37 -7.78 -10.73
C GLU A 69 -1.85 -8.16 -10.62
N PRO A 70 -2.55 -7.74 -9.55
CA PRO A 70 -3.97 -7.98 -9.43
C PRO A 70 -4.66 -7.37 -10.65
N ALA A 71 -5.38 -8.20 -11.42
CA ALA A 71 -6.05 -7.78 -12.63
C ALA A 71 -6.82 -6.47 -12.38
N ALA A 72 -6.38 -5.41 -13.07
CA ALA A 72 -6.97 -4.09 -12.90
C ALA A 72 -8.50 -4.20 -13.04
N LYS A 73 -9.24 -3.78 -12.01
CA LYS A 73 -10.70 -3.74 -12.06
C LYS A 73 -11.09 -2.87 -13.26
N LYS A 74 -11.46 -3.50 -14.38
CA LYS A 74 -11.98 -2.81 -15.57
C LYS A 74 -13.09 -1.89 -15.08
N LYS A 75 -12.87 -0.57 -15.15
CA LYS A 75 -13.92 0.42 -14.91
C LYS A 75 -15.03 0.10 -15.90
N THR A 76 -16.14 -0.45 -15.40
CA THR A 76 -17.37 -0.59 -16.17
C THR A 76 -17.82 0.82 -16.52
N VAL A 77 -17.51 1.25 -17.75
CA VAL A 77 -18.05 2.48 -18.33
C VAL A 77 -19.55 2.26 -18.45
N LYS A 78 -20.31 2.74 -17.46
CA LYS A 78 -21.77 2.88 -17.57
C LYS A 78 -22.03 3.87 -18.70
N LYS A 79 -22.29 3.36 -19.90
CA LYS A 79 -22.76 4.15 -21.05
C LYS A 79 -24.16 4.67 -20.69
N ALA A 80 -24.22 5.89 -20.16
CA ALA A 80 -25.47 6.55 -19.83
C ALA A 80 -26.29 6.77 -21.11
N VAL A 81 -27.47 6.18 -21.13
CA VAL A 81 -28.52 6.31 -22.13
C VAL A 81 -28.92 7.78 -22.25
N LYS A 82 -28.59 8.44 -23.36
CA LYS A 82 -29.16 9.75 -23.71
C LYS A 82 -30.49 9.52 -24.44
N LYS A 83 -31.58 9.48 -23.68
CA LYS A 83 -32.96 9.54 -24.17
C LYS A 83 -33.14 10.84 -24.98
N THR A 84 -33.28 10.74 -26.29
CA THR A 84 -33.81 11.80 -27.15
C THR A 84 -35.34 11.81 -27.04
N ALA A 85 -35.85 12.58 -26.08
CA ALA A 85 -37.25 12.98 -26.04
C ALA A 85 -37.32 14.51 -26.06
N LYS A 86 -37.31 15.12 -27.25
CA LYS A 86 -37.84 16.47 -27.48
C LYS A 86 -37.95 16.77 -28.98
N LYS A 87 -39.16 16.69 -29.54
CA LYS A 87 -39.86 17.85 -30.13
C LYS A 87 -41.27 17.45 -30.56
N ALA A 88 -42.25 17.78 -29.74
CA ALA A 88 -43.59 18.12 -30.17
C ALA A 88 -43.63 19.66 -30.22
N SER A 89 -43.98 20.23 -31.38
CA SER A 89 -44.60 21.54 -31.64
C SER A 89 -44.51 21.79 -33.14
#